data_AF-A0A9P5TGR3-F1
#
_entry.id   AF-A0A9P5TGR3-F1
#
_cell.length_a   1.000
_cell.length_b   1.000
_cell.length_c   1.000
_cell.angle_alpha   90.00
_cell.angle_beta   90.00
_cell.angle_gamma   90.00
#
_symmetry.space_group_name_H-M   'P 1'
#
loop_
_entity.id
_entity.type
_entity.pdbx_description
1 polymer ?
#
loop_
_entity_poly.entity_id
_entity_poly.type
_entity_poly.pdbx_seq_one_letter_code
_entity_poly.pdbx_strand_id
1 'polypeptide(L)'
;MPSQRETHFGYHLSHPPPSEFGAVQESLGIYPASSFIIQVKNPLAPATGPQQSHGKGAEYPESLMRDVFGTAEGLEHQARGRHSYGLRFTSCETPELLDYKGAELLFIAARSGEKGLEESLGEGRGKALSLIEDKEAHESVQQVFQELGLENEKFPVEALEGSWI
;
A
#
# COMPACT_ATOMS: atom_id res chain seq x y z
N MET A 1 -17.15 10.80 7.58
CA MET A 1 -17.27 9.54 6.81
C MET A 1 -16.08 9.44 5.89
N PRO A 2 -15.44 8.27 5.74
CA PRO A 2 -14.44 8.05 4.71
C PRO A 2 -15.05 8.36 3.33
N SER A 3 -14.23 8.84 2.41
CA SER A 3 -14.61 9.08 1.01
C SER A 3 -15.14 7.78 0.40
N GLN A 4 -16.33 7.81 -0.21
CA GLN A 4 -16.99 6.60 -0.74
C GLN A 4 -16.21 5.89 -1.87
N ARG A 5 -15.11 6.44 -2.37
CA ARG A 5 -14.32 5.87 -3.48
C ARG A 5 -12.86 5.63 -3.15
N GLU A 6 -12.43 5.77 -1.91
CA GLU A 6 -11.05 5.48 -1.51
C GLU A 6 -10.91 4.03 -1.05
N THR A 7 -9.96 3.31 -1.62
CA THR A 7 -9.50 2.02 -1.09
C THR A 7 -8.32 2.27 -0.17
N HIS A 8 -8.44 1.79 1.07
CA HIS A 8 -7.41 1.92 2.10
C HIS A 8 -6.69 0.60 2.34
N PHE A 9 -5.38 0.67 2.49
CA PHE A 9 -4.54 -0.37 3.04
C PHE A 9 -4.15 0.03 4.45
N GLY A 10 -4.81 -0.59 5.43
CA GLY A 10 -4.49 -0.43 6.84
C GLY A 10 -3.43 -1.43 7.27
N TYR A 11 -2.54 -1.00 8.16
CA TYR A 11 -1.55 -1.86 8.79
C TYR A 11 -1.50 -1.63 10.30
N HIS A 12 -1.06 -2.67 11.00
CA HIS A 12 -0.61 -2.61 12.37
C HIS A 12 0.72 -3.35 12.45
N LEU A 13 1.73 -2.75 13.06
CA LEU A 13 3.07 -3.32 13.19
C LEU A 13 3.13 -4.11 14.50
N SER A 14 3.35 -5.42 14.40
CA SER A 14 3.54 -6.28 15.57
C SER A 14 4.95 -6.22 16.16
N HIS A 15 5.94 -5.89 15.32
CA HIS A 15 7.35 -5.92 15.69
C HIS A 15 8.15 -4.75 15.09
N PRO A 16 9.04 -4.10 15.87
CA PRO A 16 9.15 -4.22 17.32
C PRO A 16 7.86 -3.73 18.02
N PRO A 17 7.61 -4.08 19.29
CA PRO A 17 6.42 -3.61 19.98
C PRO A 17 6.42 -2.07 20.07
N PRO A 18 5.25 -1.42 20.17
CA PRO A 18 5.15 0.05 20.20
C PRO A 18 5.99 0.70 21.32
N SER A 19 6.22 0.00 22.42
CA SER A 19 7.07 0.43 23.54
C SER A 19 8.55 0.58 23.18
N GLU A 20 8.99 -0.04 22.08
CA GLU A 20 10.37 -0.02 21.57
C GLU A 20 10.55 0.95 20.40
N PHE A 21 9.49 1.68 20.00
CA PHE A 21 9.62 2.73 18.99
C PHE A 21 10.46 3.88 19.55
N GLY A 22 11.42 4.35 18.74
CA GLY A 22 12.33 5.43 19.12
C GLY A 22 12.29 6.61 18.17
N ALA A 23 13.28 7.49 18.31
CA ALA A 23 13.39 8.74 17.55
C ALA A 23 13.47 8.53 16.03
N VAL A 24 13.94 7.36 15.56
CA VAL A 24 14.03 7.03 14.13
C VAL A 24 12.64 6.75 13.55
N GLN A 25 11.81 5.96 14.24
CA GLN A 25 10.44 5.70 13.79
C GLN A 25 9.64 7.00 13.75
N GLU A 26 9.79 7.84 14.79
CA GLU A 26 9.15 9.15 14.84
C GLU A 26 9.60 10.06 13.68
N SER A 27 10.91 10.17 13.41
CA SER A 27 11.44 11.03 12.36
C SER A 27 11.06 10.57 10.94
N LEU A 28 10.88 9.26 10.75
CA LEU A 28 10.43 8.67 9.50
C LEU A 28 8.89 8.62 9.36
N GLY A 29 8.14 9.03 10.39
CA GLY A 29 6.68 8.98 10.38
C GLY A 29 6.12 7.56 10.37
N ILE A 30 6.83 6.61 10.99
CA ILE A 30 6.41 5.23 11.17
C ILE A 30 5.57 5.16 12.43
N TYR A 31 4.32 4.71 12.29
CA TYR A 31 3.37 4.58 13.38
C TYR A 31 3.05 3.11 13.63
N PRO A 32 2.75 2.70 14.88
CA PRO A 32 2.30 1.34 15.17
C PRO A 32 1.09 0.92 14.35
N ALA A 33 0.17 1.84 14.12
CA ALA A 33 -1.02 1.63 13.31
C ALA A 33 -1.24 2.83 12.40
N SER A 34 -1.48 2.60 11.11
CA SER A 34 -1.84 3.65 10.15
C SER A 34 -2.42 3.05 8.88
N SER A 35 -2.81 3.90 7.94
CA SER A 35 -3.31 3.48 6.63
C SER A 35 -2.73 4.30 5.49
N PHE A 36 -2.80 3.72 4.30
CA PHE A 36 -2.54 4.38 3.03
C PHE A 36 -3.77 4.30 2.14
N ILE A 37 -4.08 5.36 1.43
CA ILE A 37 -4.96 5.26 0.26
C ILE A 37 -4.12 4.61 -0.85
N ILE A 38 -4.63 3.51 -1.41
CA ILE A 38 -3.99 2.83 -2.54
C ILE A 38 -4.68 3.24 -3.83
N GLN A 39 -3.85 3.67 -4.78
CA GLN A 39 -4.25 3.83 -6.17
C GLN A 39 -3.44 2.92 -7.09
N VAL A 40 -4.09 2.39 -8.13
CA VAL A 40 -3.46 1.57 -9.15
C VAL A 40 -3.15 2.45 -10.36
N LYS A 41 -1.91 2.35 -10.86
CA LYS A 41 -1.48 3.08 -12.06
C LYS A 41 -2.00 2.37 -13.31
N ASN A 42 -2.49 3.16 -14.26
CA ASN A 42 -2.84 2.68 -15.58
C ASN A 42 -1.57 2.30 -16.36
N PRO A 43 -1.44 1.06 -16.87
CA PRO A 43 -0.26 0.63 -17.60
C PRO A 43 -0.03 1.39 -18.93
N LEU A 44 -1.08 2.01 -19.50
CA LEU A 44 -0.98 2.85 -20.69
C LEU A 44 -0.51 4.28 -20.39
N ALA A 45 -0.52 4.69 -19.12
CA ALA A 45 -0.07 6.03 -18.75
C ALA A 45 1.46 6.10 -18.73
N PRO A 46 2.08 7.06 -19.47
CA PRO A 46 3.53 7.12 -19.59
C PRO A 46 4.18 7.46 -18.24
N ALA A 47 5.36 6.92 -17.96
CA ALA A 47 6.17 7.35 -16.83
C ALA A 47 6.46 8.86 -16.91
N THR A 48 6.26 9.56 -15.80
CA THR A 48 6.38 11.03 -15.67
C THR A 48 7.59 11.48 -14.86
N GLY A 49 8.28 10.56 -14.17
CA GLY A 49 9.44 10.86 -13.33
C GLY A 49 10.59 9.88 -13.52
N PRO A 50 11.84 10.30 -13.23
CA PRO A 50 13.04 9.49 -13.45
C PRO A 50 13.14 8.25 -12.54
N GLN A 51 12.41 8.24 -11.42
CA GLN A 51 12.35 7.09 -10.50
C GLN A 51 11.21 6.12 -10.82
N GLN A 52 10.33 6.44 -11.76
CA GLN A 52 9.23 5.53 -12.09
C GLN A 52 9.74 4.36 -12.93
N SER A 53 9.22 3.16 -12.66
CA SER A 53 9.57 1.98 -13.42
C SER A 53 9.23 2.21 -14.91
N HIS A 54 10.24 1.98 -15.77
CA HIS A 54 10.07 1.88 -17.21
C HIS A 54 9.84 0.42 -17.65
N GLY A 55 9.65 -0.50 -16.69
CA GLY A 55 9.36 -1.90 -16.97
C GLY A 55 8.01 -2.09 -17.65
N LYS A 56 7.77 -3.31 -18.15
CA LYS A 56 6.47 -3.70 -18.69
C LYS A 56 5.43 -3.64 -17.56
N GLY A 57 4.44 -2.77 -17.69
CA GLY A 57 3.31 -2.67 -16.76
C GLY A 57 2.39 -3.88 -16.82
N ALA A 58 1.40 -3.91 -15.94
CA ALA A 58 0.37 -4.96 -15.90
C ALA A 58 -0.40 -5.10 -17.23
N GLU A 59 -0.74 -6.35 -17.58
CA GLU A 59 -1.61 -6.67 -18.71
C GLU A 59 -3.04 -6.92 -18.21
N TYR A 60 -3.79 -5.85 -17.98
CA TYR A 60 -5.19 -5.97 -17.58
C TYR A 60 -6.09 -6.33 -18.76
N PRO A 61 -7.13 -7.16 -18.57
CA PRO A 61 -8.15 -7.42 -19.58
C PRO A 61 -8.90 -6.13 -19.95
N GLU A 62 -9.43 -6.09 -21.19
CA GLU A 62 -10.12 -4.92 -21.74
C GLU A 62 -11.29 -4.45 -20.86
N SER A 63 -11.98 -5.37 -20.17
CA SER A 63 -13.05 -5.03 -19.23
C SER A 63 -12.53 -4.16 -18.09
N LEU A 64 -11.43 -4.50 -17.44
CA LEU A 64 -10.84 -3.69 -16.38
C LEU A 64 -10.30 -2.38 -16.92
N MET A 65 -9.66 -2.40 -18.08
CA MET A 65 -9.19 -1.18 -18.75
C MET A 65 -10.34 -0.21 -18.98
N ARG A 66 -11.49 -0.69 -19.47
CA ARG A 66 -12.65 0.16 -19.74
C ARG A 66 -13.37 0.59 -18.46
N ASP A 67 -13.65 -0.35 -17.58
CA ASP A 67 -14.60 -0.13 -16.48
C ASP A 67 -13.93 0.62 -15.31
N VAL A 68 -12.65 0.31 -15.04
CA VAL A 68 -11.85 0.91 -13.96
C VAL A 68 -11.11 2.16 -14.47
N PHE A 69 -10.26 2.02 -15.49
CA PHE A 69 -9.41 3.11 -15.96
C PHE A 69 -10.12 4.06 -16.94
N GLY A 70 -11.26 3.64 -17.48
CA GLY A 70 -11.97 4.42 -18.48
C GLY A 70 -11.28 4.43 -19.83
N THR A 71 -10.54 3.38 -20.17
CA THR A 71 -9.86 3.18 -21.46
C THR A 71 -10.41 1.99 -22.21
N ALA A 72 -10.88 2.22 -23.42
CA ALA A 72 -11.12 1.12 -24.36
C ALA A 72 -10.55 1.52 -25.72
N GLU A 73 -9.87 0.58 -26.38
CA GLU A 73 -9.49 0.73 -27.78
C GLU A 73 -10.73 1.06 -28.61
N GLY A 74 -10.61 2.03 -29.51
CA GLY A 74 -11.71 2.46 -30.40
C GLY A 74 -12.74 3.42 -29.78
N LEU A 75 -12.58 3.86 -28.52
CA LEU A 75 -13.50 4.79 -27.84
C LEU A 75 -12.81 6.09 -27.39
N GLU A 76 -11.97 6.67 -28.25
CA GLU A 76 -11.19 7.90 -27.96
C GLU A 76 -12.04 9.09 -27.46
N HIS A 77 -13.34 9.12 -27.79
CA HIS A 77 -14.29 10.16 -27.35
C HIS A 77 -15.06 9.82 -26.05
N GLN A 78 -14.80 8.66 -25.44
CA GLN A 78 -15.46 8.22 -24.19
C GLN A 78 -14.46 7.94 -23.07
N ALA A 79 -13.16 8.22 -23.29
CA ALA A 79 -12.14 7.98 -22.29
C ALA A 79 -12.37 8.86 -21.03
N ARG A 80 -12.34 8.24 -19.84
CA ARG A 80 -12.57 8.96 -18.58
C ARG A 80 -11.29 9.72 -18.21
N GLY A 81 -11.32 11.05 -18.15
CA GLY A 81 -10.15 11.86 -17.75
C GLY A 81 -9.73 12.89 -18.79
N ARG A 82 -8.47 13.35 -18.73
CA ARG A 82 -7.90 14.39 -19.62
C ARG A 82 -7.05 13.83 -20.76
N HIS A 83 -6.79 12.53 -20.77
CA HIS A 83 -5.88 11.88 -21.70
C HIS A 83 -6.58 10.74 -22.44
N SER A 84 -6.09 10.38 -23.63
CA SER A 84 -6.63 9.29 -24.45
C SER A 84 -6.49 7.92 -23.78
N TYR A 85 -5.47 7.76 -22.93
CA TYR A 85 -5.31 6.60 -22.05
C TYR A 85 -6.20 6.68 -20.79
N GLY A 86 -7.23 7.53 -20.74
CA GLY A 86 -8.15 7.59 -19.60
C GLY A 86 -7.49 8.09 -18.30
N LEU A 87 -7.89 7.51 -17.16
CA LEU A 87 -7.37 7.89 -15.85
C LEU A 87 -5.95 7.31 -15.67
N ARG A 88 -5.02 8.15 -15.22
CA ARG A 88 -3.64 7.73 -14.91
C ARG A 88 -3.58 6.85 -13.67
N PHE A 89 -4.33 7.25 -12.65
CA PHE A 89 -4.46 6.53 -11.39
C PHE A 89 -5.94 6.37 -11.10
N THR A 90 -6.29 5.23 -10.53
CA THR A 90 -7.64 4.91 -10.09
C THR A 90 -7.58 4.30 -8.69
N SER A 91 -8.67 4.38 -7.94
CA SER A 91 -8.76 3.64 -6.68
C SER A 91 -8.70 2.14 -6.97
N CYS A 92 -8.16 1.35 -6.03
CA CYS A 92 -8.18 -0.10 -6.13
C CYS A 92 -9.60 -0.64 -5.84
N GLU A 93 -10.54 -0.39 -6.75
CA GLU A 93 -11.98 -0.69 -6.56
C GLU A 93 -12.29 -2.20 -6.59
N THR A 94 -11.39 -3.02 -7.17
CA THR A 94 -11.50 -4.48 -7.19
C THR A 94 -10.15 -5.13 -6.83
N PRO A 95 -10.13 -6.20 -5.99
CA PRO A 95 -8.92 -6.94 -5.67
C PRO A 95 -8.22 -7.52 -6.90
N GLU A 96 -8.97 -7.82 -7.96
CA GLU A 96 -8.45 -8.38 -9.20
C GLU A 96 -7.32 -7.52 -9.81
N LEU A 97 -7.31 -6.20 -9.58
CA LEU A 97 -6.22 -5.32 -10.05
C LEU A 97 -4.84 -5.69 -9.48
N LEU A 98 -4.81 -6.40 -8.35
CA LEU A 98 -3.59 -6.81 -7.64
C LEU A 98 -3.06 -8.18 -8.09
N ASP A 99 -3.86 -8.93 -8.85
CA ASP A 99 -3.50 -10.29 -9.30
C ASP A 99 -2.57 -10.29 -10.52
N TYR A 100 -2.33 -9.13 -11.13
CA TYR A 100 -1.57 -8.99 -12.37
C TYR A 100 -0.13 -8.60 -12.10
N LYS A 101 0.80 -9.41 -12.61
CA LYS A 101 2.23 -9.12 -12.55
C LYS A 101 2.54 -7.77 -13.21
N GLY A 102 3.31 -6.94 -12.51
CA GLY A 102 3.65 -5.60 -12.98
C GLY A 102 2.62 -4.53 -12.63
N ALA A 103 1.61 -4.85 -11.81
CA ALA A 103 0.73 -3.85 -11.22
C ALA A 103 1.56 -2.85 -10.40
N GLU A 104 1.40 -1.57 -10.70
CA GLU A 104 2.10 -0.47 -10.02
C GLU A 104 1.12 0.24 -9.08
N LEU A 105 1.52 0.37 -7.82
CA LEU A 105 0.70 0.98 -6.77
C LEU A 105 1.28 2.32 -6.32
N LEU A 106 0.39 3.29 -6.12
CA LEU A 106 0.69 4.55 -5.45
C LEU A 106 0.10 4.51 -4.05
N PHE A 107 0.97 4.64 -3.05
CA PHE A 107 0.61 4.74 -1.64
C PHE A 107 0.57 6.21 -1.23
N ILE A 108 -0.58 6.68 -0.78
CA ILE A 108 -0.77 8.04 -0.27
C ILE A 108 -1.03 7.94 1.22
N ALA A 109 -0.18 8.55 2.04
CA ALA A 109 -0.33 8.52 3.49
C ALA A 109 -1.71 9.04 3.90
N ALA A 110 -2.45 8.23 4.66
CA ALA A 110 -3.72 8.61 5.24
C ALA A 110 -3.53 8.99 6.72
N ARG A 111 -4.60 8.95 7.52
CA ARG A 111 -4.54 9.32 8.94
C ARG A 111 -3.73 8.28 9.71
N SER A 112 -2.86 8.77 10.59
CA SER A 112 -1.99 7.96 11.44
C SER A 112 -2.55 7.69 12.83
N GLY A 113 -2.01 6.65 13.47
CA GLY A 113 -2.43 6.16 14.78
C GLY A 113 -3.71 5.31 14.72
N GLU A 114 -4.00 4.58 15.78
CA GLU A 114 -5.17 3.68 15.87
C GLU A 114 -6.50 4.40 15.60
N LYS A 115 -6.66 5.62 16.12
CA LYS A 115 -7.84 6.44 15.86
C LYS A 115 -7.93 6.83 14.38
N GLY A 116 -6.81 7.21 13.77
CA GLY A 116 -6.73 7.53 12.35
C GLY A 116 -7.04 6.32 11.47
N LEU A 117 -6.53 5.14 11.86
CA LEU A 117 -6.80 3.87 11.22
C LEU A 117 -8.29 3.51 11.27
N GLU A 118 -8.92 3.57 12.44
CA GLU A 118 -10.36 3.29 12.59
C GLU A 118 -11.22 4.29 11.81
N GLU A 119 -10.86 5.58 11.81
CA GLU A 119 -11.57 6.58 11.01
C GLU A 119 -11.43 6.36 9.48
N SER A 120 -10.30 5.79 9.05
CA SER A 120 -10.00 5.56 7.64
C SER A 120 -10.65 4.27 7.12
N LEU A 121 -10.54 3.16 7.86
CA LEU A 121 -11.12 1.87 7.48
C LEU A 121 -12.62 1.75 7.82
N GLY A 122 -13.04 2.41 8.89
CA GLY A 122 -14.41 2.38 9.40
C GLY A 122 -14.87 1.01 9.91
N GLU A 123 -16.11 1.00 10.42
CA GLU A 123 -16.87 -0.23 10.70
C GLU A 123 -16.17 -1.23 11.65
N GLY A 124 -15.30 -0.76 12.55
CA GLY A 124 -14.57 -1.61 13.50
C GLY A 124 -13.38 -2.36 12.88
N ARG A 125 -13.04 -2.11 11.61
CA ARG A 125 -11.91 -2.77 10.93
C ARG A 125 -10.57 -2.38 11.54
N GLY A 126 -10.41 -1.13 11.99
CA GLY A 126 -9.20 -0.70 12.69
C GLY A 126 -9.03 -1.43 14.01
N LYS A 127 -10.11 -1.55 14.78
CA LYS A 127 -10.13 -2.35 16.02
C LYS A 127 -9.85 -3.84 15.76
N ALA A 128 -10.39 -4.40 14.67
CA ALA A 128 -10.12 -5.79 14.32
C ALA A 128 -8.64 -6.03 14.00
N LEU A 129 -7.97 -5.07 13.33
CA LEU A 129 -6.52 -5.12 13.11
C LEU A 129 -5.73 -5.08 14.42
N SER A 130 -6.07 -4.18 15.35
CA SER A 130 -5.42 -4.15 16.67
C SER A 130 -5.59 -5.45 17.44
N LEU A 131 -6.77 -6.09 17.39
CA LEU A 131 -6.99 -7.39 18.05
C LEU A 131 -6.22 -8.56 17.43
N ILE A 132 -5.90 -8.47 16.13
CA ILE A 132 -5.05 -9.46 15.45
C ILE A 132 -3.60 -9.22 15.85
N GLU A 133 -3.15 -7.97 15.81
CA GLU A 133 -1.80 -7.61 16.21
C GLU A 133 -1.53 -7.94 17.68
N ASP A 134 -2.46 -7.70 18.60
CA ASP A 134 -2.32 -8.09 20.00
C ASP A 134 -1.97 -9.58 20.16
N LYS A 135 -2.41 -10.44 19.25
CA LYS A 135 -2.06 -11.87 19.27
C LYS A 135 -0.67 -12.10 18.68
N GLU A 136 -0.37 -11.48 17.54
CA GLU A 136 0.91 -11.62 16.83
C GLU A 136 2.08 -10.98 17.58
N ALA A 137 1.86 -9.93 18.36
CA ALA A 137 2.88 -9.24 19.16
C ALA A 137 3.50 -10.12 20.26
N HIS A 138 2.88 -11.27 20.58
CA HIS A 138 3.43 -12.25 21.52
C HIS A 138 4.39 -13.23 20.86
N GLU A 139 4.46 -13.24 19.53
CA GLU A 139 5.44 -14.03 18.80
C GLU A 139 6.83 -13.40 18.96
N SER A 140 7.87 -14.20 18.83
CA SER A 140 9.24 -13.70 18.82
C SER A 140 9.64 -13.31 17.40
N VAL A 141 10.54 -12.34 17.26
CA VAL A 141 11.12 -11.95 15.96
C VAL A 141 11.67 -13.17 15.20
N GLN A 142 12.26 -14.14 15.91
CA GLN A 142 12.76 -15.38 15.31
C GLN A 142 11.64 -16.21 14.68
N GLN A 143 10.46 -16.29 15.31
CA GLN A 143 9.30 -16.98 14.76
C GLN A 143 8.76 -16.29 13.51
N VAL A 144 8.69 -14.95 13.52
CA VAL A 144 8.28 -14.16 12.35
C VAL A 144 9.20 -14.43 11.16
N PHE A 145 10.53 -14.42 11.36
CA PHE A 145 11.48 -14.73 10.29
C PHE A 145 11.31 -16.16 9.76
N GLN A 146 11.08 -17.12 10.65
CA GLN A 146 10.84 -18.51 10.26
C GLN A 146 9.56 -18.66 9.42
N GLU A 147 8.48 -17.97 9.78
CA GLU A 147 7.23 -17.96 9.01
C GLU A 147 7.43 -17.35 7.61
N LEU A 148 8.17 -16.24 7.53
CA LEU A 148 8.51 -15.59 6.25
C LEU A 148 9.50 -16.40 5.40
N GLY A 149 9.97 -17.56 5.88
CA GLY A 149 10.97 -18.38 5.20
C GLY A 149 12.34 -17.70 5.11
N LEU A 150 12.64 -16.78 6.04
CA LEU A 150 13.87 -16.03 6.10
C LEU A 150 14.80 -16.63 7.18
N GLU A 151 16.08 -16.81 6.83
CA GLU A 151 17.10 -17.21 7.79
C GLU A 151 17.66 -15.96 8.47
N ASN A 152 17.53 -15.85 9.78
CA ASN A 152 18.03 -14.72 10.57
C ASN A 152 19.56 -14.52 10.40
N GLU A 153 20.30 -15.60 10.15
CA GLU A 153 21.75 -15.56 9.88
C GLU A 153 22.12 -14.86 8.56
N LYS A 154 21.19 -14.78 7.59
CA LYS A 154 21.40 -14.09 6.30
C LYS A 154 21.03 -12.60 6.34
N PHE A 155 20.33 -12.16 7.39
CA PHE A 155 19.91 -10.77 7.61
C PHE A 155 20.34 -10.33 9.01
N PRO A 156 21.64 -10.12 9.25
CA PRO A 156 22.12 -9.77 10.58
C PRO A 156 21.44 -8.51 11.10
N VAL A 157 21.02 -8.55 12.37
CA VAL A 157 20.28 -7.50 13.08
C VAL A 157 21.15 -6.27 13.40
N GLU A 158 22.42 -6.25 13.00
CA GLU A 158 23.25 -5.05 13.11
C GLU A 158 22.60 -3.93 12.30
N ALA A 159 21.93 -3.04 13.02
CA ALA A 159 21.42 -1.80 12.48
C ALA A 159 22.58 -1.09 11.77
N LEU A 160 22.31 -0.53 10.60
CA LEU A 160 23.29 0.31 9.92
C LEU A 160 23.62 1.50 10.83
N GLU A 161 24.76 1.42 11.52
CA GLU A 161 25.31 2.54 12.26
C GLU A 161 25.68 3.63 11.25
N GLY A 162 25.09 4.81 11.43
CA GLY A 162 25.34 5.98 10.62
C GLY A 162 25.13 7.24 11.44
N SER A 163 26.02 8.21 11.31
CA SER A 163 25.75 9.57 11.79
C SER A 163 24.75 10.21 10.83
N TRP A 164 23.46 10.06 11.11
CA TRP A 164 22.40 10.72 10.36
C TRP A 164 22.40 12.21 10.75
N ILE A 165 22.79 13.07 9.80
CA ILE A 165 22.92 14.53 9.94
C ILE A 165 21.59 15.20 9.60
#